data_AF-A0A4U1AG72-F1
#
_entry.id   AF-A0A4U1AG72-F1
#
_cell.length_a   1.000
_cell.length_b   1.000
_cell.length_c   1.000
_cell.angle_alpha   90.00
_cell.angle_beta   90.00
_cell.angle_gamma   90.00
#
_symmetry.space_group_name_H-M   'P 1'
#
loop_
_entity.id
_entity.type
_entity.pdbx_description
1 polymer ?
#
loop_
_entity_poly.entity_id
_entity_poly.type
_entity_poly.pdbx_seq_one_letter_code
_entity_poly.pdbx_strand_id
1 'polypeptide(L)'
;MAEMVRKSSVDEIVNHWILAGSCFLLMITGYAFLFHIDAISNVFGGYNSMKNVHNWGGVVFIISLLYSIRHYLIDALHYDADDVQWFKVAGGYLSHKVTVPPMGKYNPGQKLYYLAILGAGIAIALSGLAIWLLKDNAALLLISHLVHNVSFSIFVIAVPVHIYLGTFANPGTFQLMVSGTLSLESAKKRYPKWMKAAGKM
;
A
#
# COMPACT_ATOMS: atom_id res chain seq x y z
N MET A 1 8.27 17.48 27.60
CA MET A 1 7.95 16.47 26.57
C MET A 1 7.52 17.21 25.32
N ALA A 2 7.91 16.79 24.13
CA ALA A 2 7.47 17.44 22.89
C ALA A 2 5.95 17.26 22.71
N GLU A 3 5.25 18.31 22.27
CA GLU A 3 3.82 18.20 21.94
C GLU A 3 3.64 17.22 20.78
N MET A 4 2.70 16.28 20.92
CA MET A 4 2.45 15.22 19.94
C MET A 4 1.13 15.46 19.22
N VAL A 5 1.10 15.18 17.91
CA VAL A 5 -0.10 15.24 17.07
C VAL A 5 -0.39 13.85 16.50
N ARG A 6 -1.65 13.44 16.51
CA ARG A 6 -2.10 12.19 15.88
C ARG A 6 -2.36 12.42 14.40
N LYS A 7 -1.65 11.69 13.55
CA LYS A 7 -1.79 11.73 12.08
C LYS A 7 -2.58 10.54 11.54
N SER A 8 -2.41 9.38 12.18
CA SER A 8 -3.11 8.14 11.84
C SER A 8 -3.92 7.64 13.03
N SER A 9 -5.16 7.28 12.77
CA SER A 9 -6.07 6.72 13.78
C SER A 9 -5.77 5.23 14.01
N VAL A 10 -6.27 4.67 15.12
CA VAL A 10 -5.94 3.29 15.53
C VAL A 10 -6.47 2.27 14.52
N ASP A 11 -7.69 2.49 14.05
CA ASP A 11 -8.35 1.72 12.99
C ASP A 11 -7.59 1.78 11.64
N GLU A 12 -7.04 2.94 11.26
CA GLU A 12 -6.18 3.10 10.07
C GLU A 12 -4.93 2.20 10.17
N ILE A 13 -4.28 2.20 11.33
CA ILE A 13 -3.07 1.43 11.61
C ILE A 13 -3.36 -0.07 11.64
N VAL A 14 -4.40 -0.48 12.37
CA VAL A 14 -4.80 -1.88 12.46
C VAL A 14 -5.15 -2.43 11.08
N ASN A 15 -5.95 -1.69 10.30
CA ASN A 15 -6.27 -2.12 8.94
C ASN A 15 -5.02 -2.20 8.05
N HIS A 16 -4.09 -1.26 8.15
CA HIS A 16 -2.83 -1.35 7.41
C HIS A 16 -2.07 -2.64 7.72
N TRP A 17 -1.95 -3.03 8.99
CA TRP A 17 -1.21 -4.25 9.35
C TRP A 17 -1.93 -5.54 8.93
N ILE A 18 -3.27 -5.55 8.92
CA ILE A 18 -4.06 -6.64 8.33
C ILE A 18 -3.82 -6.72 6.82
N LEU A 19 -3.84 -5.57 6.12
CA LEU A 19 -3.58 -5.48 4.69
C LEU A 19 -2.15 -5.95 4.37
N ALA A 20 -1.16 -5.49 5.13
CA ALA A 20 0.24 -5.86 4.94
C ALA A 20 0.45 -7.37 5.20
N GLY A 21 -0.05 -7.90 6.31
CA GLY A 21 0.09 -9.32 6.65
C GLY A 21 -0.54 -10.24 5.61
N SER A 22 -1.77 -9.94 5.18
CA SER A 22 -2.43 -10.68 4.12
C SER A 22 -1.70 -10.54 2.77
N CYS A 23 -1.25 -9.34 2.42
CA CYS A 23 -0.46 -9.08 1.21
C CYS A 23 0.82 -9.92 1.18
N PHE A 24 1.61 -9.94 2.26
CA PHE A 24 2.85 -10.73 2.31
C PHE A 24 2.57 -12.24 2.20
N LEU A 25 1.56 -12.74 2.91
CA LEU A 25 1.15 -14.13 2.81
C LEU A 25 0.79 -14.50 1.36
N LEU A 26 0.00 -13.65 0.70
CA LEU A 26 -0.41 -13.85 -0.70
C LEU A 26 0.76 -13.76 -1.66
N MET A 27 1.69 -12.83 -1.42
CA MET A 27 2.87 -12.69 -2.27
C MET A 27 3.79 -13.90 -2.17
N ILE A 28 4.03 -14.42 -0.96
CA ILE A 28 4.87 -15.61 -0.75
C ILE A 28 4.23 -16.84 -1.39
N THR A 29 2.94 -17.06 -1.14
CA THR A 29 2.22 -18.21 -1.70
C THR A 29 2.05 -18.09 -3.22
N GLY A 30 1.78 -16.90 -3.75
CA GLY A 30 1.71 -16.61 -5.18
C GLY A 30 3.04 -16.86 -5.89
N TYR A 31 4.16 -16.41 -5.30
CA TYR A 31 5.49 -16.68 -5.84
C TYR A 31 5.81 -18.18 -5.84
N ALA A 32 5.42 -18.90 -4.78
CA ALA A 32 5.58 -20.34 -4.70
C ALA A 32 4.76 -21.09 -5.76
N PHE A 33 3.54 -20.65 -6.08
CA PHE A 33 2.76 -21.20 -7.20
C PHE A 33 3.43 -20.94 -8.55
N LEU A 34 3.90 -19.72 -8.78
CA LEU A 34 4.46 -19.31 -10.07
C LEU A 34 5.74 -20.09 -10.43
N PHE A 35 6.58 -20.38 -9.44
CA PHE A 35 7.87 -21.06 -9.63
C PHE A 35 7.91 -22.48 -9.10
N HIS A 36 6.76 -23.05 -8.70
CA HIS A 36 6.65 -24.41 -8.15
C HIS A 36 7.67 -24.67 -7.02
N ILE A 37 7.70 -23.79 -6.01
CA ILE A 37 8.65 -23.87 -4.89
C ILE A 37 8.12 -24.81 -3.81
N ASP A 38 8.50 -26.09 -3.89
CA ASP A 38 8.04 -27.14 -2.96
C ASP A 38 8.37 -26.87 -1.50
N ALA A 39 9.53 -26.26 -1.22
CA ALA A 39 9.94 -25.91 0.14
C ALA A 39 8.91 -25.00 0.84
N ILE A 40 8.39 -23.99 0.12
CA ILE A 40 7.35 -23.10 0.65
C ILE A 40 6.05 -23.86 0.76
N SER A 41 5.68 -24.61 -0.28
CA SER A 41 4.43 -25.38 -0.27
C SER A 41 4.36 -26.36 0.91
N ASN A 42 5.47 -27.00 1.27
CA ASN A 42 5.53 -27.97 2.38
C ASN A 42 5.31 -27.31 3.74
N VAL A 43 5.71 -26.05 3.94
CA VAL A 43 5.40 -25.28 5.16
C VAL A 43 3.90 -25.15 5.38
N PHE A 44 3.11 -25.08 4.30
CA PHE A 44 1.66 -25.03 4.35
C PHE A 44 0.98 -26.41 4.35
N GLY A 45 1.73 -27.52 4.29
CA GLY A 45 1.17 -28.87 4.16
C GLY A 45 0.87 -29.32 2.73
N GLY A 46 1.55 -28.74 1.74
CA GLY A 46 1.42 -29.07 0.31
C GLY A 46 0.52 -28.11 -0.46
N TYR A 47 0.55 -28.18 -1.80
CA TYR A 47 -0.04 -27.16 -2.68
C TYR A 47 -1.55 -26.99 -2.48
N ASN A 48 -2.26 -28.08 -2.16
CA ASN A 48 -3.69 -28.01 -1.92
C ASN A 48 -4.03 -27.21 -0.65
N SER A 49 -3.27 -27.39 0.42
CA SER A 49 -3.45 -26.62 1.65
C SER A 49 -3.02 -25.16 1.44
N MET A 50 -1.86 -24.94 0.81
CA MET A 50 -1.39 -23.60 0.45
C MET A 50 -2.41 -22.83 -0.40
N LYS A 51 -3.09 -23.50 -1.33
CA LYS A 51 -4.15 -22.90 -2.17
C LYS A 51 -5.33 -22.44 -1.34
N ASN A 52 -5.76 -23.23 -0.37
CA ASN A 52 -6.84 -22.83 0.53
C ASN A 52 -6.45 -21.61 1.37
N VAL A 53 -5.22 -21.60 1.89
CA VAL A 53 -4.66 -20.46 2.64
C VAL A 53 -4.56 -19.21 1.76
N HIS A 54 -4.11 -19.35 0.51
CA HIS A 54 -4.04 -18.26 -0.46
C HIS A 54 -5.44 -17.70 -0.76
N ASN A 55 -6.41 -18.55 -1.05
CA ASN A 55 -7.77 -18.11 -1.40
C ASN A 55 -8.44 -17.34 -0.25
N TRP A 56 -8.39 -17.88 0.97
CA TRP A 56 -8.98 -17.21 2.14
C TRP A 56 -8.18 -16.00 2.60
N GLY A 57 -6.85 -16.03 2.49
CA GLY A 57 -6.01 -14.85 2.66
C GLY A 57 -6.37 -13.73 1.67
N GLY A 58 -6.76 -14.11 0.45
CA GLY A 58 -7.27 -13.23 -0.59
C GLY A 58 -8.54 -12.50 -0.14
N VAL A 59 -9.47 -13.20 0.50
CA VAL A 59 -10.68 -12.58 1.05
C VAL A 59 -10.35 -11.53 2.13
N VAL A 60 -9.42 -11.86 3.05
CA VAL A 60 -8.95 -10.91 4.08
C VAL A 60 -8.33 -9.68 3.44
N PHE A 61 -7.46 -9.87 2.44
CA PHE A 61 -6.84 -8.80 1.69
C PHE A 61 -7.89 -7.90 1.01
N ILE A 62 -8.89 -8.48 0.35
CA ILE A 62 -9.96 -7.73 -0.32
C ILE A 62 -10.72 -6.85 0.66
N ILE A 63 -11.16 -7.42 1.79
CA ILE A 63 -11.90 -6.68 2.81
C ILE A 63 -11.06 -5.51 3.35
N SER A 64 -9.80 -5.78 3.67
CA SER A 64 -8.88 -4.77 4.21
C SER A 64 -8.51 -3.68 3.19
N LEU A 65 -8.37 -4.05 1.91
CA LEU A 65 -8.13 -3.12 0.81
C LEU A 65 -9.32 -2.19 0.62
N LEU A 66 -10.54 -2.72 0.58
CA LEU A 66 -11.77 -1.92 0.48
C LEU A 66 -11.94 -1.01 1.69
N TYR A 67 -11.63 -1.49 2.90
CA TYR A 67 -11.68 -0.65 4.10
C TYR A 67 -10.67 0.51 4.05
N SER A 68 -9.53 0.34 3.38
CA SER A 68 -8.52 1.40 3.23
C SER A 68 -9.06 2.63 2.48
N ILE A 69 -10.07 2.46 1.61
CA ILE A 69 -10.67 3.53 0.80
C ILE A 69 -11.13 4.69 1.66
N ARG A 70 -11.75 4.40 2.81
CA ARG A 70 -12.29 5.43 3.70
C ARG A 70 -11.23 6.34 4.32
N HIS A 71 -9.98 5.88 4.39
CA HIS A 71 -8.88 6.62 5.00
C HIS A 71 -8.07 7.43 3.99
N TYR A 72 -7.89 6.90 2.78
CA TYR A 72 -6.86 7.40 1.87
C TYR A 72 -7.41 7.89 0.53
N LEU A 73 -8.55 7.38 0.03
CA LEU A 73 -8.97 7.63 -1.35
C LEU A 73 -9.23 9.12 -1.61
N ILE A 74 -9.92 9.79 -0.70
CA ILE A 74 -10.22 11.22 -0.83
C ILE A 74 -8.91 12.01 -0.90
N ASP A 75 -8.02 11.86 0.07
CA ASP A 75 -6.73 12.56 0.07
C ASP A 75 -5.86 12.21 -1.16
N ALA A 76 -5.96 10.98 -1.67
CA ALA A 76 -5.20 10.51 -2.83
C ALA A 76 -5.70 11.05 -4.17
N LEU A 77 -6.98 11.40 -4.27
CA LEU A 77 -7.58 11.97 -5.48
C LEU A 77 -7.47 13.51 -5.55
N HIS A 78 -7.22 14.18 -4.44
CA HIS A 78 -7.09 15.63 -4.41
C HIS A 78 -5.67 16.05 -4.78
N TYR A 79 -5.53 16.84 -5.84
CA TYR A 79 -4.27 17.44 -6.27
C TYR A 79 -4.39 18.96 -6.37
N ASP A 80 -3.35 19.67 -5.98
CA ASP A 80 -3.25 21.13 -6.12
C ASP A 80 -1.97 21.58 -6.85
N ALA A 81 -1.80 22.90 -6.98
CA ALA A 81 -0.68 23.48 -7.71
C ALA A 81 0.69 23.10 -7.12
N ASP A 82 0.82 22.94 -5.81
CA ASP A 82 2.10 22.54 -5.20
C ASP A 82 2.37 21.05 -5.41
N ASP A 83 1.33 20.22 -5.50
CA ASP A 83 1.50 18.81 -5.88
C ASP A 83 2.09 18.68 -7.29
N VAL A 84 1.69 19.56 -8.22
CA VAL A 84 2.29 19.64 -9.56
C VAL A 84 3.76 20.07 -9.50
N GLN A 85 4.09 21.06 -8.67
CA GLN A 85 5.49 21.49 -8.48
C GLN A 85 6.33 20.39 -7.83
N TRP A 86 5.74 19.60 -6.93
CA TRP A 86 6.41 18.49 -6.28
C TRP A 86 6.84 17.42 -7.30
N PHE A 87 6.02 17.15 -8.32
CA PHE A 87 6.39 16.24 -9.41
C PHE A 87 7.57 16.76 -10.23
N LYS A 88 7.64 18.07 -10.50
CA LYS A 88 8.77 18.67 -11.24
C LYS A 88 10.11 18.50 -10.52
N VAL A 89 10.08 18.39 -9.20
CA VAL A 89 11.28 18.18 -8.37
C VAL A 89 11.44 16.74 -7.87
N ALA A 90 10.57 15.82 -8.32
CA ALA A 90 10.49 14.43 -7.87
C ALA A 90 10.56 14.28 -6.33
N GLY A 91 9.87 15.17 -5.61
CA GLY A 91 9.87 15.19 -4.15
C GLY A 91 11.22 15.49 -3.49
N GLY A 92 12.20 15.99 -4.25
CA GLY A 92 13.56 16.18 -3.78
C GLY A 92 14.34 14.89 -3.56
N TYR A 93 13.80 13.73 -4.00
CA TYR A 93 14.46 12.43 -3.79
C TYR A 93 15.77 12.29 -4.57
N LEU A 94 15.92 13.00 -5.68
CA LEU A 94 17.11 12.95 -6.54
C LEU A 94 18.16 14.00 -6.16
N SER A 95 17.82 15.01 -5.35
CA SER A 95 18.74 16.07 -4.95
C SER A 95 18.26 16.82 -3.71
N HIS A 96 19.09 16.85 -2.67
CA HIS A 96 18.84 17.61 -1.45
C HIS A 96 18.96 19.13 -1.62
N LYS A 97 19.39 19.62 -2.78
CA LYS A 97 19.53 21.06 -3.07
C LYS A 97 18.22 21.70 -3.54
N VAL A 98 17.18 20.90 -3.78
CA VAL A 98 15.92 21.38 -4.31
C VAL A 98 14.93 21.64 -3.17
N THR A 99 14.29 22.81 -3.20
CA THR A 99 13.23 23.16 -2.25
C THR A 99 11.98 22.36 -2.59
N VAL A 100 11.54 21.51 -1.66
CA VAL A 100 10.30 20.73 -1.79
C VAL A 100 9.11 21.65 -1.50
N PRO A 101 8.09 21.70 -2.37
CA PRO A 101 6.88 22.49 -2.15
C PRO A 101 6.12 22.08 -0.87
N PRO A 102 5.31 22.97 -0.28
CA PRO A 102 4.50 22.66 0.89
C PRO A 102 3.54 21.48 0.64
N MET A 103 3.60 20.45 1.50
CA MET A 103 2.82 19.22 1.34
C MET A 103 1.59 19.15 2.26
N GLY A 104 0.56 18.46 1.78
CA GLY A 104 -0.64 18.07 2.56
C GLY A 104 -0.38 16.93 3.55
N LYS A 105 -1.44 16.25 3.99
CA LYS A 105 -1.34 15.09 4.93
C LYS A 105 -0.52 13.95 4.31
N TYR A 106 -0.65 13.76 3.01
CA TYR A 106 0.13 12.84 2.19
C TYR A 106 0.79 13.62 1.06
N ASN A 107 2.03 13.26 0.74
CA ASN A 107 2.73 13.84 -0.42
C ASN A 107 2.24 13.21 -1.73
N PRO A 108 2.46 13.84 -2.89
CA PRO A 108 2.00 13.31 -4.18
C PRO A 108 2.48 11.90 -4.52
N GLY A 109 3.71 11.55 -4.16
CA GLY A 109 4.23 10.18 -4.32
C GLY A 109 3.43 9.16 -3.51
N GLN A 110 3.05 9.48 -2.28
CA GLN A 110 2.20 8.63 -1.43
C GLN A 110 0.78 8.52 -2.00
N LYS A 111 0.22 9.61 -2.53
CA LYS A 111 -1.10 9.61 -3.20
C LYS A 111 -1.10 8.67 -4.41
N LEU A 112 -0.12 8.83 -5.32
CA LEU A 112 0.04 7.96 -6.49
C LEU A 112 0.28 6.51 -6.10
N TYR A 113 1.13 6.26 -5.10
CA TYR A 113 1.38 4.91 -4.59
C TYR A 113 0.08 4.25 -4.13
N TYR A 114 -0.74 4.96 -3.35
CA TYR A 114 -2.02 4.44 -2.88
C TYR A 114 -2.97 4.11 -4.04
N LEU A 115 -3.10 5.00 -5.03
CA LEU A 115 -3.93 4.75 -6.21
C LEU A 115 -3.45 3.54 -7.03
N ALA A 116 -2.13 3.39 -7.18
CA ALA A 116 -1.55 2.24 -7.88
C ALA A 116 -1.84 0.92 -7.15
N ILE A 117 -1.65 0.87 -5.83
CA ILE A 117 -1.95 -0.31 -5.01
C ILE A 117 -3.46 -0.60 -4.98
N LEU A 118 -4.30 0.43 -4.89
CA LEU A 118 -5.75 0.24 -4.92
C LEU A 118 -6.21 -0.33 -6.27
N GLY A 119 -5.74 0.24 -7.38
CA GLY A 119 -6.08 -0.22 -8.72
C GLY A 119 -5.59 -1.64 -8.99
N ALA A 120 -4.30 -1.93 -8.73
CA ALA A 120 -3.74 -3.26 -8.86
C ALA A 120 -4.39 -4.26 -7.88
N GLY A 121 -4.74 -3.81 -6.68
CA GLY A 121 -5.42 -4.59 -5.65
C GLY A 121 -6.84 -5.00 -6.06
N ILE A 122 -7.59 -4.11 -6.71
CA ILE A 122 -8.90 -4.43 -7.28
C ILE A 122 -8.73 -5.41 -8.45
N ALA A 123 -7.76 -5.18 -9.34
CA ALA A 123 -7.51 -6.06 -10.49
C ALA A 123 -7.10 -7.48 -10.06
N ILE A 124 -6.19 -7.63 -9.09
CA ILE A 124 -5.77 -8.94 -8.57
C ILE A 124 -6.90 -9.64 -7.82
N ALA A 125 -7.75 -8.88 -7.10
CA ALA A 125 -8.91 -9.41 -6.40
C ALA A 125 -9.95 -10.00 -7.35
N LEU A 126 -10.37 -9.23 -8.36
CA LEU A 126 -11.38 -9.65 -9.33
C LEU A 126 -10.90 -10.86 -10.15
N SER A 127 -9.65 -10.81 -10.62
CA SER A 127 -9.04 -11.93 -11.34
C SER A 127 -8.84 -13.17 -10.46
N GLY A 128 -8.43 -13.01 -9.21
CA GLY A 128 -8.27 -14.11 -8.26
C GLY A 128 -9.59 -14.80 -7.93
N LEU A 129 -10.67 -14.03 -7.73
CA LEU A 129 -12.02 -14.57 -7.56
C LEU A 129 -12.51 -15.31 -8.81
N ALA A 130 -12.23 -14.78 -10.00
CA ALA A 130 -12.56 -15.47 -11.25
C ALA A 130 -11.80 -16.80 -11.40
N ILE A 131 -10.51 -16.85 -11.09
CA ILE A 131 -9.70 -18.08 -11.08
C ILE A 131 -10.25 -19.09 -10.07
N TRP A 132 -10.69 -18.62 -8.91
CA TRP A 132 -11.19 -19.49 -7.84
C TRP A 132 -12.59 -20.04 -8.14
N LEU A 133 -13.51 -19.21 -8.63
CA LEU A 133 -14.95 -19.52 -8.68
C LEU A 133 -15.49 -19.81 -10.09
N LEU A 134 -14.85 -19.31 -11.15
CA LEU A 134 -15.39 -19.32 -12.52
C LEU A 134 -14.56 -20.21 -13.46
N LYS A 135 -14.39 -21.48 -13.07
CA LYS A 135 -13.46 -22.41 -13.74
C LYS A 135 -13.94 -22.94 -15.09
N ASP A 136 -15.22 -22.84 -15.39
CA ASP A 136 -15.80 -23.45 -16.58
C ASP A 136 -15.62 -22.59 -17.85
N ASN A 137 -15.18 -21.34 -17.72
CA ASN A 137 -14.94 -20.44 -18.84
C ASN A 137 -13.43 -20.29 -19.12
N ALA A 138 -12.93 -21.03 -20.11
CA ALA A 138 -11.50 -21.06 -20.45
C ALA A 138 -10.93 -19.69 -20.86
N ALA A 139 -11.68 -18.90 -21.65
CA ALA A 139 -11.24 -17.58 -22.08
C ALA A 139 -11.11 -16.62 -20.89
N LEU A 140 -12.10 -16.64 -19.99
CA LEU A 140 -12.07 -15.85 -18.76
C LEU A 140 -10.93 -16.28 -17.84
N LEU A 141 -10.69 -17.59 -17.69
CA LEU A 141 -9.59 -18.10 -16.89
C LEU A 141 -8.23 -17.62 -17.39
N LEU A 142 -7.98 -17.67 -18.72
CA LEU A 142 -6.72 -17.21 -19.31
C LEU A 142 -6.48 -15.72 -19.05
N ILE A 143 -7.50 -14.89 -19.31
CA ILE A 143 -7.40 -13.43 -19.07
C ILE A 143 -7.23 -13.16 -17.57
N SER A 144 -7.92 -13.91 -16.72
CA SER A 144 -7.80 -13.75 -15.26
C SER A 144 -6.38 -14.06 -14.79
N HIS A 145 -5.76 -15.16 -15.23
CA HIS A 145 -4.37 -15.45 -14.87
C HIS A 145 -3.40 -14.37 -15.37
N LEU A 146 -3.60 -13.84 -16.59
CA LEU A 146 -2.79 -12.73 -17.10
C LEU A 146 -2.92 -11.48 -16.21
N VAL A 147 -4.16 -11.04 -15.93
CA VAL A 147 -4.43 -9.87 -15.08
C VAL A 147 -3.88 -10.08 -13.67
N HIS A 148 -4.03 -11.28 -13.12
CA HIS A 148 -3.55 -11.63 -11.78
C HIS A 148 -2.03 -11.54 -11.70
N ASN A 149 -1.31 -12.11 -12.67
CA ASN A 149 0.15 -12.11 -12.71
C ASN A 149 0.75 -10.72 -13.00
N VAL A 150 0.12 -9.93 -13.87
CA VAL A 150 0.52 -8.54 -14.10
C VAL A 150 0.33 -7.70 -12.84
N SER A 151 -0.82 -7.84 -12.17
CA SER A 151 -1.09 -7.14 -10.91
C SER A 151 -0.11 -7.59 -9.81
N PHE A 152 0.16 -8.89 -9.71
CA PHE A 152 1.15 -9.44 -8.77
C PHE A 152 2.54 -8.81 -8.99
N SER A 153 2.97 -8.65 -10.25
CA SER A 153 4.24 -8.00 -10.58
C SER A 153 4.31 -6.55 -10.08
N ILE A 154 3.20 -5.82 -10.15
CA ILE A 154 3.10 -4.46 -9.59
C ILE A 154 3.32 -4.50 -8.07
N PHE A 155 2.69 -5.43 -7.35
CA PHE A 155 2.88 -5.57 -5.90
C PHE A 155 4.32 -5.93 -5.53
N VAL A 156 4.95 -6.85 -6.27
CA VAL A 156 6.36 -7.25 -6.06
C VAL A 156 7.31 -6.06 -6.19
N ILE A 157 7.01 -5.09 -7.04
CA ILE A 157 7.83 -3.87 -7.19
C ILE A 157 7.45 -2.80 -6.15
N ALA A 158 6.15 -2.53 -6.01
CA ALA A 158 5.64 -1.42 -5.22
C ALA A 158 5.83 -1.63 -3.71
N VAL A 159 5.59 -2.84 -3.20
CA VAL A 159 5.69 -3.13 -1.76
C VAL A 159 7.11 -2.91 -1.21
N PRO A 160 8.20 -3.40 -1.84
CA PRO A 160 9.55 -3.06 -1.41
C PRO A 160 9.86 -1.57 -1.42
N VAL A 161 9.44 -0.85 -2.47
CA VAL A 161 9.60 0.62 -2.57
C VAL A 161 8.90 1.31 -1.41
N HIS A 162 7.69 0.87 -1.06
CA HIS A 162 6.93 1.40 0.07
C HIS A 162 7.62 1.17 1.41
N ILE A 163 8.13 -0.05 1.65
CA ILE A 163 8.87 -0.37 2.87
C ILE A 163 10.10 0.53 2.97
N TYR A 164 10.88 0.64 1.89
CA TYR A 164 12.07 1.50 1.84
C TYR A 164 11.73 2.96 2.15
N LEU A 165 10.69 3.51 1.52
CA LEU A 165 10.26 4.89 1.74
C LEU A 165 9.67 5.12 3.13
N GLY A 166 8.99 4.12 3.71
CA GLY A 166 8.37 4.20 5.03
C GLY A 166 9.34 4.01 6.20
N THR A 167 10.51 3.41 5.95
CA THR A 167 11.49 3.08 6.99
C THR A 167 12.79 3.86 6.85
N PHE A 168 13.56 3.61 5.78
CA PHE A 168 14.91 4.13 5.60
C PHE A 168 14.94 5.53 4.98
N ALA A 169 14.20 5.75 3.89
CA ALA A 169 14.31 7.01 3.16
C ALA A 169 13.67 8.19 3.91
N ASN A 170 12.71 7.92 4.80
CA ASN A 170 12.00 8.94 5.56
C ASN A 170 11.96 8.59 7.06
N PRO A 171 13.05 8.83 7.81
CA PRO A 171 13.10 8.56 9.24
C PRO A 171 11.91 9.19 10.01
N GLY A 172 11.39 8.47 11.00
CA GLY A 172 10.21 8.91 11.77
C GLY A 172 8.86 8.55 11.15
N THR A 173 8.82 8.05 9.91
CA THR A 173 7.56 7.68 9.23
C THR A 173 7.04 6.33 9.73
N PHE A 174 7.91 5.37 10.00
CA PHE A 174 7.55 4.06 10.55
C PHE A 174 6.80 4.18 11.89
N GLN A 175 7.18 5.14 12.73
CA GLN A 175 6.54 5.39 14.02
C GLN A 175 5.05 5.72 13.86
N LEU A 176 4.63 6.32 12.73
CA LEU A 176 3.21 6.55 12.45
C LEU A 176 2.42 5.26 12.32
N MET A 177 3.05 4.18 11.84
CA MET A 177 2.43 2.88 11.71
C MET A 177 2.43 2.08 13.02
N VAL A 178 3.06 2.60 14.08
CA VAL A 178 3.09 1.97 15.40
C VAL A 178 2.26 2.77 16.40
N SER A 179 2.53 4.07 16.55
CA SER A 179 1.85 4.93 17.52
C SER A 179 0.74 5.80 16.91
N GLY A 180 0.81 6.06 15.60
CA GLY A 180 -0.07 7.02 14.92
C GLY A 180 0.26 8.49 15.18
N THR A 181 1.33 8.78 15.92
CA THR A 181 1.67 10.13 16.40
C THR A 181 3.07 10.56 15.96
N LEU A 182 3.24 11.87 15.81
CA LEU A 182 4.53 12.53 15.56
C LEU A 182 4.61 13.85 16.34
N SER A 183 5.83 14.36 16.55
CA SER A 183 6.00 15.66 17.21
C SER A 183 5.40 16.79 16.37
N LEU A 184 4.84 17.80 17.03
CA LEU A 184 4.25 18.97 16.39
C LEU A 184 5.24 19.67 15.44
N GLU A 185 6.50 19.81 15.86
CA GLU A 185 7.55 20.41 15.03
C GLU A 185 7.81 19.61 13.75
N SER A 186 7.89 18.28 13.85
CA SER A 186 8.04 17.41 12.68
C SER A 186 6.83 17.53 11.75
N ALA A 187 5.64 17.66 12.31
CA ALA A 187 4.42 17.83 11.55
C ALA A 187 4.40 19.16 10.80
N LYS A 188 4.76 20.28 11.47
CA LYS A 188 4.87 21.60 10.84
C LYS A 188 5.90 21.63 9.71
N LYS A 189 7.05 20.97 9.92
CA LYS A 189 8.13 20.90 8.93
C LYS A 189 7.77 20.05 7.71
N ARG A 190 7.14 18.89 7.91
CA ARG A 190 6.91 17.90 6.83
C ARG A 190 5.55 18.04 6.14
N TYR A 191 4.54 18.52 6.85
CA TYR A 191 3.16 18.55 6.37
C TYR A 191 2.53 19.94 6.59
N PRO A 192 3.14 21.02 6.07
CA PRO A 192 2.75 22.37 6.45
C PRO A 192 1.29 22.70 6.13
N LYS A 193 0.77 22.24 4.98
CA LYS A 193 -0.63 22.49 4.60
C LYS A 193 -1.61 21.79 5.53
N TRP A 194 -1.31 20.55 5.92
CA TRP A 194 -2.13 19.79 6.87
C TRP A 194 -2.18 20.48 8.23
N MET A 195 -1.04 20.97 8.71
CA MET A 195 -0.95 21.68 9.98
C MET A 195 -1.67 23.02 9.96
N LYS A 196 -1.62 23.76 8.84
CA LYS A 196 -2.41 24.97 8.62
C LYS A 196 -3.92 24.69 8.65
N ALA A 197 -4.37 23.67 7.93
CA ALA A 197 -5.77 23.26 7.92
C ALA A 197 -6.27 22.81 9.29
N ALA A 198 -5.39 22.20 10.10
CA ALA A 198 -5.69 21.79 11.47
C ALA A 198 -5.65 22.93 12.51
N GLY A 199 -5.35 24.18 12.11
CA GLY A 199 -5.22 25.32 13.02
C GLY A 199 -4.01 25.24 13.96
N LYS A 200 -2.99 24.46 13.58
CA LYS A 200 -1.81 24.16 14.39
C LYS A 200 -0.52 24.58 13.69
N MET A 201 -0.56 25.61 12.85
CA MET A 201 0.59 26.19 12.14
C MET A 201 1.23 27.29 12.98
#